data_AF-A0A1I5NLJ2-F1
#
_entry.id   AF-A0A1I5NLJ2-F1
#
_cell.length_a   1.000
_cell.length_b   1.000
_cell.length_c   1.000
_cell.angle_alpha   90.00
_cell.angle_beta   90.00
_cell.angle_gamma   90.00
#
_symmetry.space_group_name_H-M   'P 1'
#
loop_
_entity.id
_entity.type
_entity.pdbx_description
1 polymer ?
#
loop_
_entity_poly.entity_id
_entity_poly.type
_entity_poly.pdbx_seq_one_letter_code
_entity_poly.pdbx_strand_id
1 'polypeptide(L)'
;MEQNKNLDLSVEYIKSLHKKIQAQDDDIYTFLQKEFPDMVVEDRLKYLATILNDFFDDYTFDENDEMRRDGYIIKRFFPNKKEI
;
A
#
# COMPACT_ATOMS: atom_id res chain seq x y z
N MET A 1 -15.95 15.80 15.43
CA MET A 1 -15.20 14.64 15.98
C MET A 1 -14.04 14.40 15.04
N GLU A 2 -12.92 15.08 15.24
CA GLU A 2 -11.71 14.87 14.45
C GLU A 2 -10.97 13.67 15.05
N GLN A 3 -11.19 12.49 14.49
CA GLN A 3 -10.26 11.39 14.70
C GLN A 3 -9.03 11.66 13.81
N ASN A 4 -8.15 12.56 14.25
CA ASN A 4 -6.77 12.61 13.78
C ASN A 4 -6.08 11.33 14.25
N LYS A 5 -6.35 10.20 13.58
CA LYS A 5 -5.46 9.04 13.62
C LYS A 5 -4.17 9.50 12.95
N ASN A 6 -3.21 9.94 13.76
CA ASN A 6 -1.86 10.22 13.30
C ASN A 6 -1.38 9.03 12.45
N LEU A 7 -1.08 9.28 11.18
CA LEU A 7 -0.50 8.26 10.31
C LEU A 7 0.83 7.86 10.89
N ASP A 8 0.94 6.59 11.31
CA ASP A 8 2.23 6.03 11.69
C ASP A 8 2.98 5.67 10.40
N LEU A 9 3.87 6.56 9.97
CA LEU A 9 4.77 6.36 8.83
C LEU A 9 6.20 6.06 9.29
N SER A 10 6.37 5.58 10.53
CA SER A 10 7.68 5.21 11.04
C SER A 10 8.28 4.03 10.27
N VAL A 11 9.60 4.02 10.13
CA VAL A 11 10.32 2.99 9.37
C VAL A 11 10.02 1.57 9.87
N GLU A 12 9.91 1.39 11.20
CA GLU A 12 9.61 0.08 11.80
C GLU A 12 8.19 -0.39 11.44
N TYR A 13 7.22 0.52 11.46
CA TYR A 13 5.85 0.21 11.11
C TYR A 13 5.70 -0.10 9.61
N ILE A 14 6.31 0.70 8.74
CA ILE A 14 6.31 0.47 7.28
C ILE A 14 6.96 -0.88 6.95
N LYS A 15 8.08 -1.23 7.60
CA LYS A 15 8.68 -2.57 7.46
C LYS A 15 7.73 -3.69 7.88
N SER A 16 6.97 -3.50 8.96
CA SER A 16 5.98 -4.46 9.41
C SER A 16 4.84 -4.62 8.39
N LEU A 17 4.30 -3.52 7.87
CA LEU A 17 3.29 -3.55 6.80
C LEU A 17 3.81 -4.21 5.53
N HIS A 18 5.00 -3.84 5.08
CA HIS A 18 5.64 -4.47 3.92
C HIS A 18 5.76 -5.99 4.09
N LYS A 19 6.23 -6.48 5.24
CA LYS A 19 6.28 -7.94 5.51
C LYS A 19 4.92 -8.61 5.43
N LYS A 20 3.86 -7.97 5.95
CA LYS A 20 2.49 -8.49 5.82
C LYS A 20 2.05 -8.54 4.36
N ILE A 21 2.34 -7.50 3.59
CA ILE A 21 2.00 -7.43 2.16
C ILE A 21 2.72 -8.52 1.37
N GLN A 22 4.00 -8.78 1.66
CA GLN A 22 4.77 -9.84 1.01
C GLN A 22 4.25 -11.26 1.34
N ALA A 23 3.52 -11.44 2.44
CA ALA A 23 3.00 -12.73 2.87
C ALA A 23 1.66 -13.12 2.20
N GLN A 24 1.13 -12.26 1.34
CA GLN A 24 -0.18 -12.41 0.70
C GLN A 24 -0.07 -12.19 -0.82
N ASP A 25 -1.19 -12.33 -1.52
CA ASP A 25 -1.27 -12.22 -2.99
C ASP A 25 -2.00 -10.95 -3.47
N ASP A 26 -2.34 -10.04 -2.56
CA ASP A 26 -3.02 -8.79 -2.90
C ASP A 26 -2.02 -7.67 -3.24
N ASP A 27 -2.45 -6.72 -4.08
CA ASP A 27 -1.70 -5.48 -4.29
C ASP A 27 -1.68 -4.60 -3.03
N ILE A 28 -0.68 -3.71 -2.95
CA ILE A 28 -0.47 -2.81 -1.80
C ILE A 28 -1.76 -2.03 -1.47
N TYR A 29 -2.45 -1.48 -2.47
CA TYR A 29 -3.62 -0.64 -2.19
C TYR A 29 -4.81 -1.45 -1.70
N THR A 30 -5.08 -2.61 -2.32
CA THR A 30 -6.13 -3.53 -1.86
C THR A 30 -5.86 -4.00 -0.43
N PHE A 31 -4.62 -4.29 -0.08
CA PHE A 31 -4.23 -4.59 1.29
C PHE A 31 -4.56 -3.44 2.25
N LEU A 32 -4.11 -2.23 1.93
CA LEU A 32 -4.35 -1.05 2.77
C LEU A 32 -5.85 -0.76 2.91
N GLN A 33 -6.65 -1.02 1.88
CA GLN A 33 -8.10 -0.91 1.95
C GLN A 33 -8.73 -1.94 2.90
N LYS A 34 -8.20 -3.17 2.97
CA LYS A 34 -8.68 -4.20 3.90
C LYS A 34 -8.23 -3.93 5.34
N GLU A 35 -6.97 -3.53 5.53
CA GLU A 35 -6.39 -3.24 6.85
C GLU A 35 -6.95 -1.93 7.44
N PHE A 36 -7.24 -0.94 6.59
CA PHE A 36 -7.74 0.38 7.00
C PHE A 36 -8.99 0.81 6.21
N PRO A 37 -10.14 0.11 6.36
CA PRO A 37 -11.34 0.40 5.59
C PRO A 37 -11.93 1.80 5.86
N ASP A 38 -11.76 2.31 7.09
CA ASP A 38 -12.25 3.64 7.50
C ASP A 38 -11.29 4.78 7.13
N MET A 39 -10.12 4.48 6.54
CA MET A 39 -9.12 5.49 6.18
C MET A 39 -9.46 6.12 4.84
N VAL A 40 -9.33 7.45 4.78
CA VAL A 40 -9.53 8.19 3.53
C VAL A 40 -8.49 7.78 2.47
N VAL A 41 -8.84 7.94 1.20
CA VAL A 41 -7.99 7.51 0.08
C VAL A 41 -6.62 8.16 0.13
N GLU A 42 -6.54 9.46 0.43
CA GLU A 42 -5.29 10.22 0.49
C GLU A 42 -4.28 9.64 1.50
N ASP A 43 -4.76 9.20 2.65
CA ASP A 43 -3.91 8.65 3.70
C ASP A 43 -3.42 7.25 3.35
N ARG A 44 -4.26 6.43 2.70
CA ARG A 44 -3.83 5.15 2.11
C ARG A 44 -2.80 5.35 1.00
N LEU A 45 -2.95 6.41 0.19
CA LEU A 45 -1.97 6.76 -0.83
C LEU A 45 -0.63 7.19 -0.23
N LYS A 46 -0.62 7.89 0.92
CA LYS A 46 0.63 8.17 1.65
C LYS A 46 1.32 6.89 2.08
N TYR A 47 0.60 5.93 2.67
CA TYR A 47 1.16 4.62 3.00
C TYR A 47 1.74 3.89 1.79
N LEU A 48 0.97 3.85 0.68
CA LEU A 48 1.43 3.24 -0.56
C LEU A 48 2.72 3.90 -1.07
N ALA A 49 2.78 5.23 -1.09
CA ALA A 49 3.96 5.97 -1.52
C ALA A 49 5.16 5.71 -0.60
N THR A 50 4.97 5.69 0.72
CA THR A 50 6.05 5.40 1.67
C THR A 50 6.58 3.98 1.53
N ILE A 51 5.70 2.98 1.36
CA ILE A 51 6.11 1.59 1.14
C ILE A 51 6.91 1.48 -0.17
N LEU A 52 6.43 2.09 -1.25
CA LEU A 52 7.14 2.04 -2.53
C LEU A 52 8.46 2.80 -2.50
N ASN A 53 8.55 3.93 -1.80
CA ASN A 53 9.81 4.67 -1.67
C ASN A 53 10.93 3.82 -1.04
N ASP A 54 10.58 2.95 -0.09
CA ASP A 54 11.55 2.16 0.65
C ASP A 54 11.76 0.74 0.08
N PHE A 55 10.77 0.20 -0.65
CA PHE A 55 10.73 -1.21 -1.07
C PHE A 55 10.30 -1.41 -2.53
N PHE A 56 10.47 -0.42 -3.40
CA PHE A 56 10.00 -0.48 -4.80
C PHE A 56 10.41 -1.78 -5.53
N ASP A 57 11.68 -2.18 -5.40
CA ASP A 57 12.27 -3.35 -6.07
C ASP A 57 11.64 -4.70 -5.66
N ASP A 58 10.91 -4.73 -4.54
CA ASP A 58 10.20 -5.91 -4.04
C ASP A 58 8.76 -5.99 -4.55
N TYR A 59 8.36 -5.10 -5.47
CA TYR A 59 7.04 -5.09 -6.09
C TYR A 59 7.13 -5.11 -7.61
N THR A 60 6.10 -5.66 -8.23
CA THR A 60 5.88 -5.62 -9.67
C THR A 60 4.56 -4.93 -9.96
N PHE A 61 4.45 -4.29 -11.12
CA PHE A 61 3.22 -3.66 -11.56
C PHE A 61 3.09 -3.80 -13.07
N ASP A 62 1.86 -3.80 -13.56
CA ASP A 62 1.56 -3.68 -14.98
C ASP A 62 1.19 -2.23 -15.29
N GLU A 63 1.78 -1.65 -16.33
CA GLU A 63 1.52 -0.27 -16.74
C GLU A 63 0.06 -0.03 -17.16
N ASN A 64 -0.68 -1.07 -17.50
CA ASN A 64 -2.09 -1.03 -17.90
C ASN A 64 -3.03 -1.43 -16.76
N ASP A 65 -2.53 -1.98 -15.65
CA ASP A 65 -3.37 -2.33 -14.49
C ASP A 65 -3.51 -1.13 -13.55
N GLU A 66 -4.70 -0.56 -13.55
CA GLU A 66 -5.06 0.58 -12.72
C GLU A 66 -6.44 0.40 -12.10
N MET A 67 -6.61 0.96 -10.90
CA MET A 67 -7.90 1.08 -10.24
C MET A 67 -8.30 2.53 -10.06
N ARG A 68 -9.61 2.78 -10.14
CA ARG A 68 -10.20 4.10 -9.89
C ARG A 68 -10.89 4.14 -8.53
N ARG A 69 -10.52 5.11 -7.68
CA ARG A 69 -11.08 5.31 -6.34
C ARG A 69 -11.17 6.80 -6.04
N ASP A 70 -12.37 7.29 -5.75
CA ASP A 70 -12.62 8.68 -5.32
C ASP A 70 -11.93 9.76 -6.18
N GLY A 71 -11.91 9.58 -7.50
CA GLY A 71 -11.27 10.50 -8.45
C GLY A 71 -9.78 10.25 -8.72
N TYR A 72 -9.14 9.34 -8.00
CA TYR A 72 -7.75 8.92 -8.21
C TYR A 72 -7.67 7.73 -9.16
N ILE A 73 -6.61 7.70 -9.97
CA ILE A 73 -6.17 6.54 -10.74
C ILE A 73 -4.93 5.99 -10.02
N ILE A 74 -5.00 4.74 -9.58
CA ILE A 74 -4.00 4.11 -8.72
C ILE A 74 -3.46 2.89 -9.45
N LYS A 75 -2.16 2.86 -9.73
CA LYS A 75 -1.49 1.68 -10.28
C LYS A 75 -1.37 0.60 -9.21
N ARG A 76 -1.55 -0.65 -9.62
CA ARG A 76 -1.55 -1.80 -8.70
C ARG A 76 -0.15 -2.40 -8.63
N PHE A 77 0.41 -2.42 -7.42
CA PHE A 77 1.72 -2.97 -7.13
C PHE A 77 1.56 -4.25 -6.33
N PHE A 78 2.00 -5.37 -6.90
CA PHE A 78 1.90 -6.69 -6.30
C PHE A 78 3.26 -7.14 -5.75
N PRO A 79 3.29 -7.84 -4.59
CA PRO A 79 4.53 -8.34 -4.02
C PRO A 79 5.23 -9.24 -5.04
N ASN A 80 6.51 -8.97 -5.28
CA ASN A 80 7.35 -9.81 -6.12
C ASN A 80 7.71 -11.06 -5.32
N LYS A 81 6.96 -12.15 -5.54
CA LYS A 81 7.34 -13.45 -5.01
C LYS A 81 8.60 -13.91 -5.77
N LYS A 82 9.77 -13.48 -5.29
CA LYS A 82 11.04 -14.10 -5.67
C LYS A 82 10.92 -15.56 -5.23
N GLU A 83 10.69 -16.44 -6.20
CA GLU A 83 10.84 -17.88 -6.00
C GLU A 83 12.25 -18.11 -5.43
N ILE A 84 12.32 -18.66 -4.21
CA ILE A 84 13.56 -19.06 -3.56
C ILE A 84 13.90 -20.48 -4.01
#